data_AF-A0A8T5QK10-F1
#
_entry.id   AF-A0A8T5QK10-F1
#
_cell.length_a   1.000
_cell.length_b   1.000
_cell.length_c   1.000
_cell.angle_alpha   90.00
_cell.angle_beta   90.00
_cell.angle_gamma   90.00
#
_symmetry.space_group_name_H-M   'P 1'
#
loop_
_entity.id
_entity.type
_entity.pdbx_description
1 polymer ?
#
loop_
_entity_poly.entity_id
_entity_poly.type
_entity_poly.pdbx_seq_one_letter_code
_entity_poly.pdbx_strand_id
1 'polypeptide(L)' 'MLQVIRAKNKSLEGLSGQVIDETRNTMTVMTEKGKKKLIKNQIIIKINNKTIDGKKLAGRIEERLKNQ' A
#
# COMPACT_ATOMS: atom_id res chain seq x y z
N MET A 1 -8.95 -3.97 6.32
CA MET A 1 -7.62 -4.47 6.78
C MET A 1 -6.68 -4.52 5.58
N LEU A 2 -5.49 -3.95 5.69
CA LEU A 2 -4.48 -3.98 4.63
C LEU A 2 -3.38 -4.98 4.99
N GLN A 3 -2.96 -5.77 4.00
CA GLN A 3 -1.86 -6.71 4.13
C GLN A 3 -0.84 -6.48 3.00
N VAL A 4 0.43 -6.36 3.34
CA VAL A 4 1.51 -6.25 2.36
C VAL A 4 1.82 -7.64 1.83
N ILE A 5 1.52 -7.89 0.56
CA ILE A 5 1.81 -9.16 -0.11
C ILE A 5 3.26 -9.19 -0.57
N ARG A 6 3.72 -8.08 -1.14
CA ARG A 6 5.05 -7.97 -1.71
C ARG A 6 5.64 -6.59 -1.48
N ALA A 7 6.92 -6.51 -1.20
CA ALA A 7 7.63 -5.26 -1.03
C ALA A 7 9.08 -5.45 -1.47
N LYS A 8 9.69 -4.42 -2.07
CA LYS A 8 11.12 -4.45 -2.42
C LYS A 8 12.01 -4.74 -1.20
N ASN A 9 11.57 -4.31 -0.02
CA ASN A 9 12.22 -4.66 1.23
C ASN A 9 11.45 -5.82 1.88
N LYS A 10 12.05 -7.02 1.89
CA LYS A 10 11.40 -8.25 2.37
C LYS A 10 10.94 -8.17 3.83
N SER A 11 11.59 -7.33 4.65
CA SER A 11 11.19 -7.05 6.04
C SER A 11 9.87 -6.29 6.18
N LEU A 12 9.22 -5.95 5.06
CA LEU A 12 7.92 -5.31 4.99
C LEU A 12 6.84 -6.26 4.43
N GLU A 13 7.23 -7.40 3.86
CA GLU A 13 6.32 -8.41 3.34
C GLU A 13 5.62 -9.13 4.50
N GLY A 14 4.31 -9.36 4.37
CA GLY A 14 3.48 -9.94 5.43
C GLY A 14 3.03 -8.95 6.50
N LEU A 15 3.42 -7.67 6.43
CA LEU A 15 2.93 -6.67 7.36
C LEU A 15 1.43 -6.45 7.18
N SER A 16 0.72 -6.60 8.28
CA SER A 16 -0.70 -6.29 8.38
C SER A 16 -0.85 -5.02 9.22
N GLY A 17 -1.67 -4.09 8.75
CA GLY A 17 -1.79 -2.81 9.44
C GLY A 17 -2.80 -1.88 8.79
N GLN A 18 -2.86 -0.67 9.32
CA GLN A 18 -3.72 0.39 8.83
C GLN A 18 -2.89 1.49 8.19
N VAL A 19 -3.28 1.93 7.00
CA VAL A 19 -2.68 3.10 6.37
C VAL A 19 -3.13 4.34 7.15
N ILE A 20 -2.16 5.09 7.66
CA ILE A 20 -2.44 6.32 8.42
C ILE A 20 -2.19 7.57 7.60
N ASP A 21 -1.28 7.50 6.63
CA ASP A 21 -0.92 8.64 5.80
C ASP A 21 -0.51 8.13 4.43
N GLU A 22 -0.91 8.84 3.39
CA GLU A 22 -0.60 8.49 2.01
C GLU A 22 -0.13 9.73 1.26
N THR A 23 1.13 9.69 0.82
CA THR A 23 1.76 10.75 0.04
C THR A 23 1.80 10.36 -1.44
N ARG A 24 2.24 11.30 -2.30
CA ARG A 24 2.30 11.12 -3.77
C ARG A 24 3.06 9.86 -4.21
N ASN A 25 4.12 9.48 -3.48
CA ASN A 25 4.97 8.32 -3.83
C ASN A 25 5.13 7.31 -2.67
N THR A 26 4.86 7.73 -1.44
CA THR A 26 5.03 6.95 -0.21
C THR A 26 3.72 6.77 0.52
N MET A 27 3.63 5.73 1.34
CA MET A 27 2.47 5.44 2.17
C MET A 27 2.95 5.01 3.56
N THR A 28 2.43 5.62 4.60
CA THR A 28 2.75 5.29 5.99
C THR A 28 1.71 4.32 6.53
N VAL A 29 2.17 3.14 6.92
CA VAL A 29 1.34 2.08 7.51
C VAL A 29 1.67 1.98 8.99
N MET A 30 0.65 2.07 9.82
CA MET A 30 0.72 1.74 11.23
C MET A 30 0.52 0.23 11.39
N THR A 31 1.55 -0.42 11.93
CA THR A 31 1.55 -1.83 12.30
C THR A 31 1.59 -1.92 13.82
N GLU A 32 1.34 -3.09 14.40
CA GLU A 32 1.47 -3.29 15.86
C GLU A 32 2.89 -3.01 16.37
N LYS A 33 3.91 -3.17 15.52
CA LYS A 33 5.31 -2.81 15.80
C LYS A 33 5.63 -1.31 15.66
N GLY A 34 4.65 -0.49 15.26
CA GLY A 34 4.82 0.95 15.06
C GLY A 34 4.58 1.40 13.62
N LYS A 35 4.90 2.67 13.36
CA LYS A 35 4.69 3.33 12.06
C LYS A 35 5.82 2.98 11.10
N LYS A 36 5.48 2.52 9.89
CA LYS A 36 6.43 2.14 8.85
C LYS A 36 6.09 2.84 7.54
N LYS A 37 7.10 3.46 6.94
CA LYS A 37 6.98 4.12 5.63
C LYS A 37 7.24 3.10 4.52
N LEU A 38 6.29 3.00 3.60
CA LEU A 38 6.32 2.14 2.42
C LEU A 38 6.37 3.00 1.16
N ILE A 39 6.95 2.49 0.07
CA ILE A 39 7.01 3.18 -1.22
C ILE A 39 6.02 2.51 -2.15
N LYS A 40 4.97 3.24 -2.59
CA LYS A 40 3.89 2.68 -3.42
C LYS A 40 4.42 2.00 -4.68
N ASN A 41 5.37 2.63 -5.37
CA ASN A 41 5.95 2.10 -6.60
C ASN A 41 6.71 0.75 -6.43
N GLN A 42 6.91 0.29 -5.20
CA GLN A 42 7.71 -0.88 -4.87
C GLN A 42 7.01 -1.85 -3.91
N ILE A 43 5.70 -1.69 -3.72
CA ILE A 43 4.88 -2.56 -2.87
C ILE A 43 3.63 -3.06 -3.61
N ILE A 44 3.19 -4.25 -3.23
CA ILE A 44 1.93 -4.88 -3.61
C ILE A 44 1.18 -5.14 -2.31
N ILE A 45 -0.02 -4.57 -2.21
CA ILE A 45 -0.86 -4.62 -1.02
C ILE A 45 -2.17 -5.34 -1.35
N LYS A 46 -2.76 -6.01 -0.38
CA LYS A 46 -4.05 -6.67 -0.50
C LYS A 46 -5.03 -6.02 0.46
N ILE A 47 -6.14 -5.52 -0.08
CA ILE A 47 -7.22 -4.87 0.66
C ILE A 47 -8.52 -5.57 0.29
N ASN A 48 -9.28 -6.07 1.26
CA ASN A 48 -10.58 -6.73 1.04
C ASN A 48 -10.53 -7.77 -0.09
N ASN A 49 -9.52 -8.65 -0.05
CA ASN A 49 -9.25 -9.67 -1.05
C ASN A 49 -8.83 -9.21 -2.46
N LYS A 50 -8.73 -7.91 -2.72
CA LYS A 50 -8.16 -7.36 -3.96
C LYS A 50 -6.68 -7.11 -3.77
N THR A 51 -5.87 -7.75 -4.62
CA THR A 51 -4.43 -7.46 -4.72
C THR A 51 -4.25 -6.23 -5.60
N ILE A 52 -3.60 -5.21 -5.08
CA ILE A 52 -3.37 -3.94 -5.73
C ILE A 52 -1.88 -3.63 -5.75
N ASP A 53 -1.34 -3.41 -6.95
CA ASP A 53 0.00 -2.89 -7.11
C ASP A 53 0.06 -1.43 -6.69
N GLY A 54 0.92 -1.09 -5.73
CA GLY A 54 1.13 0.30 -5.35
C GLY A 54 1.66 1.15 -6.51
N LYS A 55 2.32 0.54 -7.51
CA LYS A 55 2.68 1.21 -8.77
C LYS A 55 1.46 1.68 -9.57
N LYS A 56 0.36 0.92 -9.53
CA LYS A 56 -0.93 1.32 -10.15
C LYS A 56 -1.71 2.32 -9.30
N LEU A 57 -1.39 2.43 -8.01
CA LEU A 57 -2.03 3.29 -7.01
C LEU A 57 -1.27 4.64 -6.81
N ALA A 58 -0.02 4.72 -7.26
CA ALA A 58 0.80 5.94 -7.25
C ALA A 58 0.39 6.95 -8.34
N GLY A 59 -0.35 6.52 -9.37
CA GLY A 59 -1.11 7.41 -10.24
C GLY A 59 -2.45 7.71 -9.58
N ARG A 60 -2.81 8.99 -9.47
CA ARG A 60 -4.08 9.52 -8.91
C ARG A 60 -5.20 8.46 -8.85
N ILE A 61 -5.59 8.08 -7.63
CA ILE A 61 -6.69 7.15 -7.34
C ILE A 61 -7.97 7.57 -8.10
N GLU A 62 -8.17 8.87 -8.34
CA GLU A 62 -9.27 9.43 -9.13
C GLU A 62 -9.34 8.98 -10.60
N GLU A 63 -8.23 8.57 -11.22
CA GLU A 63 -8.23 8.28 -12.67
C GLU A 63 -8.77 6.89 -13.02
N ARG A 64 -9.00 6.02 -12.01
CA ARG A 64 -9.52 4.65 -12.25
C ARG A 64 -10.99 4.47 -11.88
N LEU A 65 -11.60 5.41 -11.14
CA LEU A 65 -13.02 5.32 -10.75
C LEU A 65 -13.97 5.97 -11.79
N LYS A 66 -13.45 6.53 -12.88
CA LYS A 66 -14.22 7.33 -13.85
C LYS A 66 -14.70 6.57 -15.10
N ASN A 67 -14.53 5.26 -15.16
CA ASN A 67 -15.14 4.42 -16.20
C ASN A 67 -16.13 3.44 -15.56
N GLN A 68 -17.23 3.99 -15.03
CA GLN A 68 -18.50 3.27 -14.92
C GLN A 68 -19.54 4.07 -15.69
#